data_AF-A0A401RA39-F1
#
_entry.id   AF-A0A401RA39-F1
#
_cell.length_a   1.000
_cell.length_b   1.000
_cell.length_c   1.000
_cell.angle_alpha   90.00
_cell.angle_beta   90.00
_cell.angle_gamma   90.00
#
_symmetry.space_group_name_H-M   'P 1'
#
loop_
_entity.id
_entity.type
_entity.pdbx_description
1 polymer ?
#
loop_
_entity_poly.entity_id
_entity_poly.type
_entity_poly.pdbx_seq_one_letter_code
_entity_poly.pdbx_strand_id
1 'polypeptide(L)'
;MDFPADLVAAQRDLTQIRDQYVQLCAGLPWSAEPHPGWDDTATGGTRRDPSDGYTPEDAAELQRLHERLRELAAIVTTHAFWSTLDGPDRLKARTALKYA
;
A
#
# COMPACT_ATOMS: atom_id res chain seq x y z
N MET A 1 -5.10 -19.44 -15.23
CA MET A 1 -6.17 -18.57 -15.77
C MET A 1 -5.47 -17.63 -16.73
N ASP A 2 -5.98 -17.49 -17.94
CA ASP A 2 -5.33 -16.62 -18.93
C ASP A 2 -5.78 -15.18 -18.66
N PHE A 3 -4.89 -14.37 -18.13
CA PHE A 3 -5.15 -12.96 -17.84
C PHE A 3 -4.61 -12.09 -18.98
N PRO A 4 -5.29 -10.97 -19.31
CA PRO A 4 -4.75 -9.99 -20.23
C PRO A 4 -3.37 -9.51 -19.78
N ALA A 5 -2.42 -9.39 -20.72
CA ALA A 5 -1.05 -9.03 -20.42
C ALA A 5 -0.92 -7.67 -19.71
N ASP A 6 -1.78 -6.70 -20.07
CA ASP A 6 -1.81 -5.38 -19.45
C ASP A 6 -2.34 -5.43 -18.01
N LEU A 7 -3.32 -6.28 -17.71
CA LEU A 7 -3.80 -6.51 -16.35
C LEU A 7 -2.72 -7.15 -15.46
N VAL A 8 -1.98 -8.12 -15.99
CA VAL A 8 -0.84 -8.74 -15.29
C VAL A 8 0.26 -7.71 -15.06
N ALA A 9 0.59 -6.90 -16.06
CA ALA A 9 1.58 -5.84 -15.93
C ALA A 9 1.17 -4.83 -14.83
N ALA A 10 -0.07 -4.35 -14.86
CA ALA A 10 -0.60 -3.43 -13.85
C ALA A 10 -0.58 -4.04 -12.44
N GLN A 11 -0.89 -5.33 -12.30
CA GLN A 11 -0.80 -6.02 -11.02
C GLN A 11 0.65 -6.14 -10.51
N ARG A 12 1.60 -6.42 -11.40
CA ARG A 12 3.03 -6.52 -11.04
C ARG A 12 3.58 -5.17 -10.60
N ASP A 13 3.28 -4.11 -11.36
CA ASP A 13 3.61 -2.73 -10.98
C ASP A 13 3.00 -2.38 -9.62
N LEU A 14 1.73 -2.72 -9.41
CA LEU A 14 1.04 -2.48 -8.13
C LEU A 14 1.72 -3.20 -6.97
N THR A 15 2.18 -4.43 -7.16
CA THR A 15 2.92 -5.19 -6.14
C THR A 15 4.28 -4.55 -5.87
N GLN A 16 5.01 -4.16 -6.90
CA GLN A 16 6.33 -3.52 -6.77
C GLN A 16 6.23 -2.17 -6.03
N ILE A 17 5.30 -1.30 -6.41
CA ILE A 17 5.12 -0.01 -5.74
C ILE A 17 4.68 -0.21 -4.28
N ARG A 18 3.89 -1.26 -3.99
CA ARG A 18 3.50 -1.57 -2.61
C ARG A 18 4.68 -2.01 -1.76
N ASP A 19 5.59 -2.80 -2.33
CA ASP A 19 6.82 -3.16 -1.65
C ASP A 19 7.66 -1.91 -1.33
N GLN A 20 7.86 -1.03 -2.31
CA GLN A 20 8.58 0.25 -2.11
C GLN A 20 7.93 1.11 -1.02
N TYR A 21 6.60 1.23 -1.03
CA TYR A 21 5.85 1.95 -0.01
C TYR A 21 6.06 1.36 1.39
N VAL A 22 5.98 0.04 1.52
CA VAL A 22 6.19 -0.65 2.81
C VAL A 22 7.63 -0.50 3.29
N GLN A 23 8.62 -0.62 2.40
CA GLN A 23 10.03 -0.40 2.72
C GLN A 23 10.29 1.02 3.21
N LEU A 24 9.70 2.03 2.54
CA LEU A 24 9.78 3.42 3.00
C LEU A 24 9.17 3.56 4.39
N CYS A 25 7.91 3.14 4.58
CA CYS A 25 7.23 3.21 5.88
C CYS A 25 7.99 2.52 7.01
N ALA A 26 8.69 1.41 6.73
CA ALA A 26 9.48 0.71 7.73
C ALA A 26 10.70 1.50 8.22
N GLY A 27 11.22 2.42 7.40
CA GLY A 27 12.31 3.33 7.75
C GLY A 27 11.87 4.66 8.36
N LEU A 28 10.58 4.99 8.29
CA LEU A 28 10.07 6.27 8.78
C LEU A 28 9.93 6.30 10.31
N PRO A 29 10.01 7.49 10.92
CA PRO A 29 9.58 7.70 12.30
C PRO A 29 8.15 7.20 12.51
N TRP A 30 7.81 6.80 13.73
CA TRP A 30 6.49 6.23 13.99
C TRP A 30 5.35 7.26 13.90
N SER A 31 5.67 8.56 13.98
CA SER A 31 4.73 9.68 13.81
C SER A 31 5.08 10.48 12.56
N ALA A 32 4.07 10.91 11.82
CA ALA A 32 4.22 11.79 10.65
C ALA A 32 4.56 13.23 11.05
N GLU A 33 3.97 13.71 12.14
CA GLU A 33 4.26 15.03 12.71
C GLU A 33 5.16 14.89 13.94
N PRO A 34 5.90 15.96 14.32
CA PRO A 34 6.64 15.98 15.57
C PRO A 34 5.73 15.61 16.74
N HIS A 35 6.13 14.60 17.52
CA HIS A 35 5.38 14.12 18.68
C HIS A 35 6.30 13.94 19.88
N PRO A 36 5.96 14.45 21.07
CA PRO A 36 6.81 14.35 22.26
C PRO A 36 6.95 12.93 22.85
N GLY A 37 6.44 11.89 22.17
CA GLY A 37 6.27 10.57 22.74
C GLY A 37 5.23 10.52 23.87
N TRP A 38 5.12 9.36 24.53
CA TRP A 38 4.33 9.16 25.73
C TRP A 38 4.87 7.97 26.54
N ASP A 39 4.59 7.95 27.84
CA ASP A 39 4.89 6.81 28.72
C ASP A 39 3.71 6.59 29.68
N ASP A 40 2.90 5.57 29.39
CA ASP A 40 1.78 5.13 30.23
C ASP A 40 2.08 3.77 30.90
N THR A 41 3.35 3.36 30.98
CA THR A 41 3.71 2.03 31.50
C THR A 41 3.35 1.85 32.97
N ALA A 42 3.25 2.95 33.73
CA ALA A 42 2.80 2.95 35.12
C ALA A 42 1.35 2.46 35.31
N THR A 43 0.51 2.51 34.28
CA THR A 43 -0.89 2.04 34.31
C THR A 43 -1.11 0.77 33.48
N GLY A 44 -0.02 0.10 33.08
CA GLY A 44 -0.06 -1.08 32.20
C GLY A 44 -0.21 -0.74 30.71
N GLY A 45 0.01 0.53 30.35
CA GLY A 45 0.01 1.01 28.96
C GLY A 45 1.31 0.74 28.20
N THR A 46 1.51 1.50 27.13
CA THR A 46 2.70 1.42 26.27
C THR A 46 3.53 2.69 26.37
N ARG A 47 4.76 2.62 25.86
CA ARG A 47 5.66 3.76 25.72
C ARG A 47 6.02 3.95 24.25
N ARG A 48 6.12 5.22 23.84
CA ARG A 48 6.78 5.63 22.59
C ARG A 48 7.73 6.78 22.88
N ASP A 49 8.95 6.68 22.37
CA ASP A 49 9.90 7.79 22.42
C ASP A 49 9.46 8.95 21.51
N PRO A 50 9.96 10.17 21.74
CA PRO A 50 9.72 11.29 20.86
C PRO A 50 10.02 10.96 19.40
N SER A 51 9.24 11.55 18.50
CA SER A 51 9.39 11.44 17.05
C SER A 51 9.50 12.83 16.47
N ASP A 52 10.49 13.07 15.62
CA ASP A 52 10.65 14.36 14.94
C ASP A 52 9.67 14.55 13.77
N GLY A 53 8.93 13.51 13.40
CA GLY A 53 8.04 13.55 12.24
C GLY A 53 8.77 13.18 10.94
N TYR A 54 8.04 13.17 9.83
CA TYR A 54 8.62 12.92 8.53
C TYR A 54 9.38 14.14 8.03
N THR A 55 10.51 13.91 7.36
CA THR A 55 11.14 14.99 6.61
C THR A 55 10.25 15.38 5.42
N PRO A 56 10.39 16.60 4.87
CA PRO A 56 9.64 17.00 3.67
C PRO A 56 9.90 16.07 2.48
N GLU A 57 11.12 15.53 2.36
CA GLU A 57 11.50 14.60 1.31
C GLU A 57 10.80 13.25 1.48
N ASP A 58 10.79 12.70 2.70
CA ASP A 58 10.09 11.47 3.04
C ASP A 58 8.58 11.60 2.81
N ALA A 59 7.98 12.71 3.24
CA ALA A 59 6.56 12.98 3.06
C ALA A 59 6.19 13.08 1.57
N ALA A 60 7.01 13.75 0.76
CA ALA A 60 6.79 13.87 -0.68
C ALA A 60 6.94 12.51 -1.39
N GLU A 61 7.94 11.71 -1.03
CA GLU A 61 8.12 10.37 -1.61
C GLU A 61 6.99 9.42 -1.20
N LEU A 62 6.57 9.47 0.07
CA LEU A 62 5.42 8.70 0.55
C LEU A 62 4.14 9.07 -0.20
N GLN A 63 3.90 10.36 -0.41
CA GLN A 63 2.76 10.84 -1.18
C GLN A 63 2.82 10.35 -2.63
N ARG A 64 3.99 10.48 -3.29
CA ARG A 64 4.20 10.01 -4.67
C ARG A 64 3.89 8.52 -4.80
N LEU A 65 4.40 7.70 -3.89
CA LEU A 65 4.12 6.26 -3.86
C LEU A 65 2.64 5.98 -3.60
N HIS A 66 2.01 6.71 -2.68
CA HIS A 66 0.58 6.55 -2.37
C HIS A 66 -0.32 6.89 -3.56
N GLU A 67 -0.03 7.98 -4.27
CA GLU A 67 -0.74 8.36 -5.49
C GLU A 67 -0.59 7.27 -6.56
N ARG A 68 0.64 6.79 -6.78
CA ARG A 68 0.89 5.72 -7.74
C ARG A 68 0.18 4.41 -7.37
N LEU A 69 0.14 4.05 -6.09
CA LEU A 69 -0.63 2.91 -5.60
C LEU A 69 -2.12 3.06 -5.92
N ARG A 70 -2.68 4.25 -5.70
CA ARG A 70 -4.10 4.52 -5.97
C ARG A 70 -4.41 4.41 -7.45
N GLU A 71 -3.58 4.97 -8.32
CA GLU A 71 -3.74 4.88 -9.78
C GLU A 71 -3.70 3.42 -10.26
N LEU A 72 -2.69 2.65 -9.85
CA LEU A 72 -2.54 1.26 -10.25
C LEU A 72 -3.67 0.39 -9.69
N ALA A 73 -4.10 0.64 -8.45
CA ALA A 73 -5.26 -0.03 -7.87
C ALA A 73 -6.54 0.27 -8.67
N ALA A 74 -6.75 1.52 -9.11
CA ALA A 74 -7.87 1.87 -9.97
C ALA A 74 -7.81 1.08 -11.29
N ILE A 75 -6.67 1.10 -12.00
CA ILE A 75 -6.47 0.35 -13.25
C ILE A 75 -6.81 -1.13 -13.07
N VAL A 76 -6.24 -1.77 -12.05
CA VAL A 76 -6.49 -3.19 -11.78
C VAL A 76 -7.95 -3.42 -11.41
N THR A 77 -8.59 -2.57 -10.60
CA THR A 77 -9.96 -2.83 -10.11
C THR A 77 -11.06 -2.53 -11.13
N THR A 78 -10.85 -1.58 -12.04
CA THR A 78 -11.82 -1.18 -13.08
C THR A 78 -11.55 -1.81 -14.44
N HIS A 79 -10.60 -2.75 -14.53
CA HIS A 79 -10.22 -3.40 -15.78
C HIS A 79 -11.40 -4.10 -16.47
N ALA A 80 -11.51 -3.96 -17.79
CA ALA A 80 -12.64 -4.48 -18.57
C ALA A 80 -12.81 -6.02 -18.48
N PHE A 81 -11.70 -6.74 -18.23
CA PHE A 81 -11.71 -8.19 -17.98
C PHE A 81 -12.69 -8.61 -16.88
N TRP A 82 -12.89 -7.78 -15.84
CA TRP A 82 -13.79 -8.18 -14.76
C TRP A 82 -15.25 -8.27 -15.19
N SER A 83 -15.65 -7.51 -16.21
CA SER A 83 -16.99 -7.55 -16.78
C SER A 83 -17.25 -8.85 -17.54
N THR A 84 -16.24 -9.67 -17.83
CA THR A 84 -16.40 -10.98 -18.47
C THR A 84 -16.62 -12.12 -17.47
N LEU A 85 -16.52 -11.82 -16.16
CA LEU A 85 -16.64 -12.80 -15.07
C LEU A 85 -17.78 -12.43 -14.13
N ASP A 86 -18.57 -13.43 -13.74
CA ASP A 86 -19.70 -13.27 -12.82
C ASP A 86 -19.40 -13.77 -11.40
N GLY A 87 -20.03 -13.12 -10.42
CA GLY A 87 -20.09 -13.52 -9.00
C GLY A 87 -18.80 -14.14 -8.43
N PRO A 88 -18.84 -15.43 -8.04
CA PRO A 88 -17.72 -16.09 -7.34
C PRO A 88 -16.47 -16.28 -8.21
N ASP A 89 -16.61 -16.37 -9.54
CA ASP A 89 -15.47 -16.57 -10.43
C ASP A 89 -14.63 -15.30 -10.56
N ARG A 90 -15.27 -14.12 -10.50
CA ARG A 90 -14.56 -12.84 -10.40
C ARG A 90 -13.70 -12.76 -9.15
N LEU A 91 -14.20 -13.24 -7.99
CA LEU A 91 -13.43 -13.25 -6.74
C LEU A 91 -12.23 -14.22 -6.82
N LYS A 92 -12.44 -15.43 -7.34
CA LYS A 92 -11.35 -16.40 -7.55
C LYS A 92 -10.29 -15.83 -8.49
N ALA A 93 -10.70 -15.19 -9.58
CA ALA A 93 -9.79 -14.56 -10.54
C ALA A 93 -8.98 -13.42 -9.91
N ARG A 94 -9.59 -12.56 -9.09
CA ARG A 94 -8.87 -11.49 -8.36
C ARG A 94 -7.85 -12.05 -7.37
N THR A 95 -8.17 -13.16 -6.71
CA THR A 95 -7.22 -13.84 -5.83
C THR A 95 -6.07 -14.45 -6.62
N ALA A 96 -6.34 -15.13 -7.73
CA ALA A 96 -5.32 -15.73 -8.57
C ALA A 96 -4.40 -14.68 -9.22
N LEU A 97 -4.94 -13.52 -9.63
CA LEU A 97 -4.16 -12.42 -10.22
C LEU A 97 -3.04 -11.94 -9.28
N LYS A 98 -3.24 -11.95 -7.96
CA LYS A 98 -2.21 -11.53 -6.99
C LYS A 98 -0.93 -12.38 -7.06
N TYR A 99 -1.00 -13.58 -7.64
CA TYR A 99 0.10 -14.53 -7.73
C TYR A 99 0.56 -14.78 -9.18
N ALA A 100 0.08 -13.99 -10.14
CA ALA A 100 0.36 -14.14 -11.58
C ALA A 100 1.53 -13.30 -12.09
#